data_AF-E3GZ35-F1
#
_entry.id   AF-E3GZ35-F1
#
_cell.length_a   1.000
_cell.length_b   1.000
_cell.length_c   1.000
_cell.angle_alpha   90.00
_cell.angle_beta   90.00
_cell.angle_gamma   90.00
#
_symmetry.space_group_name_H-M   'P 1'
#
loop_
_entity.id
_entity.type
_entity.pdbx_description
1 polymer ?
#
loop_
_entity_poly.entity_id
_entity_poly.type
_entity_poly.pdbx_seq_one_letter_code
_entity_poly.pdbx_strand_id
1 'polypeptide(L)'
;MNISELEKLKNPKGKVTIVGLGRLGIRIALNLIEVHRGGPVIIKAIDGQKISEEDFIFRMLGGKIGEYKTEFLKRLPCSKKIETMPCYVSKDNLEIIDGDVVCITIAGGNTIPITAKIIKKAHEIGAYTISTMGVFGIGEEEIKVFNIEDAPENPIVLGLRNEGIKKNHILVGTGKLIKDWEPITPYVLDRIANVITANILKLLRKKLDD
;
A
#
# COMPACT_ATOMS: atom_id res chain seq x y z
N MET A 1 22.65 -18.00 -21.44
CA MET A 1 23.01 -17.42 -20.13
C MET A 1 23.37 -18.54 -19.18
N ASN A 2 24.44 -18.38 -18.41
CA ASN A 2 24.75 -19.28 -17.29
C ASN A 2 23.84 -18.97 -16.08
N ILE A 3 23.82 -19.85 -15.07
CA ILE A 3 22.97 -19.69 -13.88
C ILE A 3 23.28 -18.38 -13.14
N SER A 4 24.56 -17.99 -13.04
CA SER A 4 24.97 -16.75 -12.38
C SER A 4 24.43 -15.50 -13.07
N GLU A 5 24.37 -15.49 -14.41
CA GLU A 5 23.77 -14.41 -15.20
C GLU A 5 22.26 -14.34 -14.98
N LEU A 6 21.57 -15.48 -14.91
CA LEU A 6 20.14 -15.54 -14.58
C LEU A 6 19.85 -15.03 -13.15
N GLU A 7 20.74 -15.31 -12.19
CA GLU A 7 20.61 -14.79 -10.83
C GLU A 7 20.77 -13.27 -10.75
N LYS A 8 21.70 -12.69 -11.51
CA LYS A 8 21.88 -11.23 -11.59
C LYS A 8 20.65 -10.51 -12.13
N LEU A 9 19.88 -11.14 -13.02
CA LEU A 9 18.62 -10.59 -13.53
C LEU A 9 17.50 -10.57 -12.47
N LYS A 10 17.64 -11.36 -11.40
CA LYS A 10 16.68 -11.45 -10.29
C LYS A 10 16.99 -10.47 -9.14
N ASN A 11 17.83 -9.47 -9.38
CA ASN A 11 18.08 -8.43 -8.39
C ASN A 11 16.83 -7.57 -8.15
N PRO A 12 16.58 -7.13 -6.89
CA PRO A 12 15.52 -6.16 -6.59
C PRO A 12 15.72 -4.86 -7.36
N LYS A 13 14.62 -4.23 -7.79
CA LYS A 13 14.61 -3.02 -8.60
C LYS A 13 13.42 -2.13 -8.25
N GLY A 14 13.62 -0.83 -8.40
CA GLY A 14 12.57 0.17 -8.19
C GLY A 14 12.22 0.45 -6.73
N LYS A 15 11.36 1.44 -6.54
CA LYS A 15 10.93 1.97 -5.25
C LYS A 15 9.41 1.85 -5.09
N VAL A 16 8.99 1.33 -3.94
CA VAL A 16 7.57 1.31 -3.54
C VAL A 16 7.36 2.26 -2.38
N THR A 17 6.38 3.14 -2.50
CA THR A 17 5.96 4.04 -1.42
C THR A 17 4.61 3.61 -0.89
N ILE A 18 4.54 3.32 0.42
CA ILE A 18 3.33 2.95 1.15
C ILE A 18 2.87 4.17 1.94
N VAL A 19 1.68 4.68 1.62
CA VAL A 19 1.03 5.79 2.30
C VAL A 19 -0.08 5.26 3.20
N GLY A 20 0.09 5.38 4.52
CA GLY A 20 -0.75 4.75 5.53
C GLY A 20 -0.17 3.40 5.96
N LEU A 21 0.60 3.40 7.05
CA LEU A 21 1.19 2.24 7.68
C LEU A 21 0.36 1.80 8.90
N GLY A 22 -0.93 1.60 8.69
CA GLY A 22 -1.83 1.00 9.67
C GLY A 22 -1.76 -0.54 9.68
N ARG A 23 -2.84 -1.19 10.13
CA ARG A 23 -2.93 -2.66 10.20
C ARG A 23 -2.75 -3.35 8.84
N LEU A 24 -3.25 -2.77 7.75
CA LEU A 24 -3.05 -3.28 6.39
C LEU A 24 -1.66 -2.92 5.85
N GLY A 25 -1.25 -1.66 6.01
CA GLY A 25 0.03 -1.17 5.47
C GLY A 25 1.24 -1.94 6.00
N ILE A 26 1.26 -2.30 7.28
CA ILE A 26 2.37 -3.11 7.85
C ILE A 26 2.45 -4.50 7.22
N ARG A 27 1.32 -5.14 6.93
CA ARG A 27 1.29 -6.47 6.28
C ARG A 27 1.86 -6.40 4.87
N ILE A 28 1.50 -5.37 4.11
CA ILE A 28 2.05 -5.13 2.77
C ILE A 28 3.56 -4.87 2.85
N ALA A 29 4.01 -4.06 3.83
CA ALA A 29 5.42 -3.77 4.01
C ALA A 29 6.24 -5.03 4.34
N LEU A 30 5.74 -5.87 5.25
CA LEU A 30 6.37 -7.15 5.60
C LEU A 30 6.44 -8.10 4.40
N ASN A 31 5.32 -8.26 3.68
CA ASN A 31 5.30 -9.06 2.46
C ASN A 31 6.35 -8.58 1.45
N LEU A 32 6.47 -7.26 1.22
CA LEU A 32 7.47 -6.69 0.31
C LEU A 32 8.90 -6.88 0.81
N ILE A 33 9.15 -6.79 2.12
CA ILE A 33 10.45 -7.07 2.74
C ILE A 33 10.88 -8.52 2.47
N GLU A 34 9.97 -9.47 2.59
CA GLU A 34 10.22 -10.89 2.42
C GLU A 34 10.41 -11.32 0.96
N VAL A 35 10.06 -10.48 -0.02
CA VAL A 35 10.32 -10.78 -1.44
C VAL A 35 11.82 -10.92 -1.69
N HIS A 36 12.22 -12.14 -2.02
CA HIS A 36 13.58 -12.51 -2.42
C HIS A 36 13.67 -12.77 -3.93
N ARG A 37 14.86 -12.59 -4.53
CA ARG A 37 15.09 -12.74 -5.99
C ARG A 37 14.12 -11.87 -6.83
N GLY A 38 13.88 -10.64 -6.37
CA GLY A 38 13.06 -9.64 -7.04
C GLY A 38 12.55 -8.58 -6.06
N GLY A 39 11.44 -7.94 -6.43
CA GLY A 39 10.77 -6.92 -5.62
C GLY A 39 11.51 -5.57 -5.57
N PRO A 40 11.05 -4.65 -4.70
CA PRO A 40 11.66 -3.33 -4.59
C PRO A 40 13.04 -3.38 -3.96
N VAL A 41 13.90 -2.43 -4.35
CA VAL A 41 15.15 -2.13 -3.64
C VAL A 41 14.93 -1.16 -2.48
N ILE A 42 13.95 -0.26 -2.63
CA ILE A 42 13.59 0.75 -1.64
C ILE A 42 12.10 0.60 -1.29
N ILE A 43 11.80 0.51 -0.01
CA ILE A 43 10.43 0.60 0.52
C ILE A 43 10.36 1.88 1.36
N LYS A 44 9.54 2.83 0.94
CA LYS A 44 9.26 4.04 1.71
C LYS A 44 7.92 3.90 2.40
N ALA A 45 7.84 4.26 3.68
CA ALA A 45 6.59 4.29 4.43
C ALA A 45 6.30 5.69 4.98
N ILE A 46 5.06 6.14 4.81
CA ILE A 46 4.58 7.45 5.23
C ILE A 46 3.35 7.25 6.12
N ASP A 47 3.48 7.59 7.40
CA ASP A 47 2.39 7.56 8.39
C ASP A 47 2.75 8.42 9.61
N GLY A 48 1.81 9.24 10.06
CA GLY A 48 1.97 10.11 11.23
C GLY A 48 1.53 9.49 12.56
N GLN A 49 0.98 8.28 12.55
CA GLN A 49 0.50 7.60 13.75
C GLN A 49 1.62 6.94 14.53
N LYS A 50 1.47 6.99 15.85
CA LYS A 50 2.23 6.18 16.80
C LYS A 50 1.48 4.88 17.09
N ILE A 51 2.23 3.85 17.47
CA ILE A 51 1.69 2.58 17.94
C ILE A 51 0.90 2.84 19.22
N SER A 52 -0.36 2.44 19.23
CA SER A 52 -1.25 2.48 20.39
C SER A 52 -1.42 1.11 21.04
N GLU A 53 -2.21 1.03 22.11
CA GLU A 53 -2.57 -0.24 22.76
C GLU A 53 -3.32 -1.19 21.82
N GLU A 54 -4.17 -0.63 20.95
CA GLU A 54 -5.01 -1.36 20.00
C GLU A 54 -4.24 -1.87 18.76
N ASP A 55 -3.01 -1.42 18.56
CA ASP A 55 -2.14 -1.83 17.46
C ASP A 55 -1.46 -3.17 17.78
N PHE A 56 -2.26 -4.20 18.07
CA PHE A 56 -1.78 -5.51 18.53
C PHE A 56 -0.77 -6.15 17.58
N ILE A 57 -0.97 -6.04 16.25
CA ILE A 57 -0.01 -6.55 15.26
C ILE A 57 1.38 -5.92 15.40
N PHE A 58 1.46 -4.60 15.62
CA PHE A 58 2.74 -3.93 15.80
C PHE A 58 3.42 -4.41 17.08
N ARG A 59 2.64 -4.53 18.17
CA ARG A 59 3.13 -4.98 19.46
C ARG A 59 3.62 -6.43 19.43
N MET A 60 2.92 -7.34 18.74
CA MET A 60 3.37 -8.72 18.53
C MET A 60 4.71 -8.80 17.81
N LEU A 61 4.98 -7.87 16.90
CA LEU A 61 6.24 -7.75 16.17
C LEU A 61 7.32 -6.98 16.97
N GLY A 62 7.09 -6.73 18.26
CA GLY A 62 8.01 -6.03 19.15
C GLY A 62 7.90 -4.50 19.14
N GLY A 63 6.82 -3.95 18.58
CA GLY A 63 6.48 -2.52 18.58
C GLY A 63 6.25 -1.98 19.99
N LYS A 64 6.76 -0.77 20.29
CA LYS A 64 6.54 -0.11 21.58
C LYS A 64 5.43 0.93 21.46
N ILE A 65 4.55 1.03 22.45
CA ILE A 65 3.54 2.09 22.51
C ILE A 65 4.24 3.46 22.50
N GLY A 66 3.72 4.39 21.69
CA GLY A 66 4.27 5.74 21.54
C GLY A 66 5.37 5.87 20.48
N GLU A 67 5.88 4.77 19.94
CA GLU A 67 6.80 4.75 18.79
C GLU A 67 6.03 5.03 17.49
N TYR A 68 6.60 5.80 16.57
CA TYR A 68 6.01 5.98 15.24
C TYR A 68 5.96 4.64 14.48
N LYS A 69 4.83 4.32 13.84
CA LYS A 69 4.67 3.07 13.07
C LYS A 69 5.73 2.94 11.97
N THR A 70 6.11 4.06 11.36
CA THR A 70 7.15 4.12 10.31
C THR A 70 8.53 3.83 10.89
N GLU A 71 8.92 4.47 11.99
CA GLU A 71 10.22 4.19 12.64
C GLU A 71 10.31 2.75 13.16
N PHE A 72 9.20 2.18 13.62
CA PHE A 72 9.10 0.75 13.92
C PHE A 72 9.45 -0.13 12.71
N LEU A 73 8.91 0.17 11.53
CA LEU A 73 9.21 -0.59 10.32
C LEU A 73 10.70 -0.54 9.96
N LYS A 74 11.33 0.64 10.11
CA LYS A 74 12.75 0.86 9.75
C LYS A 74 13.73 0.06 10.60
N ARG A 75 13.37 -0.25 11.85
CA ARG A 75 14.22 -1.09 12.73
C ARG A 75 14.09 -2.58 12.47
N LEU A 76 13.12 -3.03 11.66
CA LEU A 76 13.01 -4.45 11.35
C LEU A 76 14.21 -4.90 10.51
N PRO A 77 14.82 -6.05 10.84
CA PRO A 77 15.97 -6.54 10.09
C PRO A 77 15.54 -6.92 8.67
N CYS A 78 16.13 -6.28 7.65
CA CYS A 78 15.86 -6.60 6.26
C CYS A 78 17.04 -6.25 5.36
N SER A 79 17.09 -6.87 4.17
CA SER A 79 18.11 -6.61 3.15
C SER A 79 17.77 -5.45 2.21
N LYS A 80 16.57 -4.88 2.34
CA LYS A 80 16.07 -3.77 1.52
C LYS A 80 16.30 -2.45 2.23
N LYS A 81 16.42 -1.36 1.47
CA LYS A 81 16.50 -0.01 2.06
C LYS A 81 15.10 0.42 2.50
N ILE A 82 14.93 0.72 3.79
CA ILE A 82 13.69 1.29 4.33
C ILE A 82 13.84 2.80 4.52
N GLU A 83 12.95 3.57 3.91
CA GLU A 83 12.84 5.02 4.08
C GLU A 83 11.55 5.34 4.86
N THR A 84 11.60 6.28 5.79
CA THR A 84 10.47 6.59 6.67
C THR A 84 10.15 8.07 6.70
N MET A 85 8.86 8.39 6.78
CA MET A 85 8.33 9.73 6.95
C MET A 85 7.24 9.69 8.04
N PRO A 86 7.55 10.07 9.30
CA PRO A 86 6.61 10.01 10.41
C PRO A 86 5.62 11.20 10.40
N CYS A 87 4.91 11.38 9.29
CA CYS A 87 3.95 12.47 9.08
C CYS A 87 2.69 12.00 8.34
N TYR A 88 1.62 12.79 8.46
CA TYR A 88 0.45 12.62 7.61
C TYR A 88 0.67 13.32 6.27
N VAL A 89 0.22 12.69 5.19
CA VAL A 89 0.11 13.38 3.91
C VAL A 89 -1.05 14.37 3.97
N SER A 90 -0.79 15.61 3.59
CA SER A 90 -1.74 16.70 3.50
C SER A 90 -1.64 17.36 2.12
N LYS A 91 -2.38 18.45 1.92
CA LYS A 91 -2.29 19.24 0.69
C LYS A 91 -0.95 19.98 0.57
N ASP A 92 -0.28 20.21 1.70
CA ASP A 92 0.87 21.10 1.82
C ASP A 92 2.20 20.37 1.72
N ASN A 93 2.18 19.03 1.73
CA ASN A 93 3.39 18.20 1.69
C ASN A 93 3.34 17.08 0.63
N LEU A 94 2.56 17.25 -0.45
CA LEU A 94 2.41 16.21 -1.48
C LEU A 94 3.73 15.87 -2.20
N GLU A 95 4.73 16.75 -2.17
CA GLU A 95 6.07 16.52 -2.71
C GLU A 95 6.80 15.34 -2.06
N ILE A 96 6.38 14.90 -0.87
CA ILE A 96 6.93 13.70 -0.25
C ILE A 96 6.51 12.41 -0.97
N ILE A 97 5.56 12.47 -1.90
CA ILE A 97 5.15 11.31 -2.72
C ILE A 97 6.16 11.10 -3.85
N ASP A 98 6.81 9.94 -3.83
CA ASP A 98 7.79 9.51 -4.82
C ASP A 98 7.74 7.98 -5.03
N GLY A 99 8.54 7.46 -5.97
CA GLY A 99 8.68 6.03 -6.24
C GLY A 99 8.05 5.58 -7.56
N ASP A 100 8.22 4.30 -7.87
CA ASP A 100 7.72 3.66 -9.10
C ASP A 100 6.28 3.17 -8.94
N VAL A 101 5.94 2.74 -7.72
CA VAL A 101 4.60 2.32 -7.33
C VAL A 101 4.22 2.98 -6.01
N VAL A 102 3.08 3.64 -5.97
CA VAL A 102 2.51 4.25 -4.76
C VAL A 102 1.29 3.44 -4.30
N CYS A 103 1.41 2.80 -3.14
CA CYS A 103 0.36 2.04 -2.48
C CYS A 103 -0.30 2.89 -1.39
N ILE A 104 -1.62 3.05 -1.46
CA ILE A 104 -2.37 3.96 -0.58
C ILE A 104 -3.34 3.14 0.27
N THR A 105 -3.08 3.09 1.57
CA THR A 105 -3.83 2.33 2.57
C THR A 105 -4.26 3.19 3.76
N ILE A 106 -4.52 4.48 3.49
CA ILE A 106 -5.00 5.45 4.48
C ILE A 106 -6.42 5.09 4.93
N ALA A 107 -6.65 5.11 6.24
CA ALA A 107 -7.96 4.90 6.86
C ALA A 107 -8.21 5.95 7.95
N GLY A 108 -9.48 6.18 8.26
CA GLY A 108 -9.94 7.14 9.28
C GLY A 108 -10.50 8.43 8.66
N GLY A 109 -11.76 8.74 8.94
CA GLY A 109 -12.46 9.90 8.38
C GLY A 109 -12.70 9.80 6.87
N ASN A 110 -12.91 10.96 6.22
CA ASN A 110 -13.07 11.03 4.77
C ASN A 110 -11.70 11.10 4.07
N THR A 111 -11.19 9.94 3.64
CA THR A 111 -9.85 9.82 3.02
C THR A 111 -9.86 10.05 1.50
N ILE A 112 -11.03 10.12 0.85
CA ILE A 112 -11.14 10.18 -0.61
C ILE A 112 -10.42 11.42 -1.20
N PRO A 113 -10.60 12.65 -0.69
CA PRO A 113 -9.97 13.84 -1.27
C PRO A 113 -8.44 13.81 -1.21
N ILE A 114 -7.87 13.31 -0.11
CA ILE A 114 -6.41 13.22 0.03
C ILE A 114 -5.84 12.07 -0.81
N THR A 115 -6.53 10.93 -0.86
CA THR A 115 -6.17 9.80 -1.73
C THR A 115 -6.12 10.23 -3.20
N ALA A 116 -7.13 10.98 -3.67
CA ALA A 116 -7.13 11.49 -5.04
C ALA A 116 -5.95 12.43 -5.33
N LYS A 117 -5.58 13.29 -4.39
CA LYS A 117 -4.39 14.16 -4.51
C LYS A 117 -3.09 13.38 -4.59
N ILE A 118 -2.94 12.34 -3.76
CA ILE A 118 -1.78 11.44 -3.80
C ILE A 118 -1.70 10.74 -5.16
N ILE A 119 -2.83 10.23 -5.67
CA ILE A 119 -2.87 9.56 -6.97
C ILE A 119 -2.45 10.51 -8.09
N LYS A 120 -3.00 11.73 -8.13
CA LYS A 120 -2.61 12.75 -9.12
C LYS A 120 -1.12 13.06 -9.04
N LYS A 121 -0.60 13.27 -7.84
CA LYS A 121 0.82 13.55 -7.64
C LYS A 121 1.72 12.40 -8.08
N ALA A 122 1.33 11.17 -7.78
CA ALA A 122 2.02 9.97 -8.24
C ALA A 122 2.00 9.85 -9.78
N HIS A 123 0.87 10.16 -10.41
CA HIS A 123 0.76 10.18 -11.88
C HIS A 123 1.65 11.26 -12.52
N GLU A 124 1.77 12.45 -11.92
CA GLU A 124 2.67 13.52 -12.41
C GLU A 124 4.13 13.07 -12.51
N ILE A 125 4.59 12.22 -11.59
CA ILE A 125 5.95 11.67 -11.59
C ILE A 125 6.06 10.33 -12.36
N GLY A 126 4.99 9.93 -13.05
CA GLY A 126 4.93 8.69 -13.83
C GLY A 126 4.90 7.41 -13.00
N ALA A 127 4.50 7.48 -11.73
CA ALA A 127 4.34 6.31 -10.86
C ALA A 127 2.99 5.62 -11.09
N TYR A 128 3.00 4.29 -10.95
CA TYR A 128 1.76 3.52 -10.90
C TYR A 128 1.12 3.62 -9.51
N THR A 129 -0.21 3.52 -9.42
CA THR A 129 -0.92 3.68 -8.15
C THR A 129 -1.87 2.53 -7.87
N ILE A 130 -1.95 2.14 -6.61
CA ILE A 130 -2.84 1.09 -6.11
C ILE A 130 -3.42 1.52 -4.75
N SER A 131 -4.73 1.36 -4.56
CA SER A 131 -5.39 1.61 -3.28
C SER A 131 -6.50 0.60 -2.99
N THR A 132 -7.25 0.82 -1.90
CA THR A 132 -8.31 -0.08 -1.46
C THR A 132 -9.71 0.43 -1.81
N MET A 133 -10.63 -0.47 -2.11
CA MET A 133 -12.06 -0.17 -2.32
C MET A 133 -12.98 -0.87 -1.30
N GLY A 134 -12.49 -1.07 -0.08
CA GLY A 134 -13.20 -1.74 1.01
C GLY A 134 -12.41 -2.93 1.55
N VAL A 135 -12.22 -2.97 2.86
CA VAL A 135 -11.37 -3.95 3.55
C VAL A 135 -12.08 -4.64 4.72
N PHE A 136 -13.38 -4.38 4.89
CA PHE A 136 -14.21 -5.04 5.90
C PHE A 136 -14.55 -6.46 5.42
N GLY A 137 -14.84 -7.37 6.35
CA GLY A 137 -15.21 -8.75 6.08
C GLY A 137 -14.95 -9.71 7.23
N ILE A 138 -15.62 -10.86 7.21
CA ILE A 138 -15.51 -11.97 8.17
C ILE A 138 -14.79 -13.21 7.62
N GLY A 139 -14.23 -13.13 6.42
CA GLY A 139 -13.13 -13.98 5.97
C GLY A 139 -13.40 -14.80 4.74
N GLU A 140 -14.67 -14.93 4.38
CA GLU A 140 -15.13 -15.68 3.21
C GLU A 140 -15.30 -14.77 1.98
N GLU A 141 -15.20 -13.45 2.15
CA GLU A 141 -15.38 -12.50 1.05
C GLU A 141 -14.34 -12.73 -0.05
N GLU A 142 -14.78 -12.59 -1.29
CA GLU A 142 -13.89 -12.59 -2.45
C GLU A 142 -13.06 -11.30 -2.48
N ILE A 143 -11.73 -11.40 -2.62
CA ILE A 143 -10.88 -10.22 -2.82
C ILE A 143 -10.79 -9.93 -4.31
N LYS A 144 -11.32 -8.78 -4.74
CA LYS A 144 -11.36 -8.38 -6.14
C LYS A 144 -10.32 -7.32 -6.46
N VAL A 145 -9.89 -7.28 -7.72
CA VAL A 145 -8.94 -6.31 -8.26
C VAL A 145 -9.55 -5.71 -9.53
N PHE A 146 -9.59 -4.39 -9.60
CA PHE A 146 -10.09 -3.66 -10.76
C PHE A 146 -9.14 -2.53 -11.14
N ASN A 147 -9.06 -2.20 -12.43
CA ASN A 147 -8.68 -0.85 -12.82
C ASN A 147 -9.85 0.09 -12.56
N ILE A 148 -9.58 1.34 -12.19
CA ILE A 148 -10.63 2.30 -11.82
C ILE A 148 -11.63 2.58 -12.95
N GLU A 149 -11.24 2.42 -14.21
CA GLU A 149 -12.11 2.53 -15.38
C GLU A 149 -13.15 1.41 -15.46
N ASP A 150 -12.78 0.19 -15.06
CA ASP A 150 -13.62 -1.01 -15.16
C ASP A 150 -14.29 -1.39 -13.82
N ALA A 151 -13.95 -0.67 -12.74
CA ALA A 151 -14.43 -0.96 -11.41
C ALA A 151 -15.97 -0.77 -11.30
N PRO A 152 -16.67 -1.66 -10.57
CA PRO A 152 -18.10 -1.52 -10.33
C PRO A 152 -18.40 -0.28 -9.48
N GLU A 153 -19.67 0.13 -9.46
CA GLU A 153 -20.10 1.21 -8.59
C GLU A 153 -19.89 0.83 -7.12
N ASN A 154 -19.02 1.60 -6.46
CA ASN A 154 -18.70 1.50 -5.05
C ASN A 154 -18.45 2.93 -4.54
N PRO A 155 -18.87 3.31 -3.32
CA PRO A 155 -18.67 4.66 -2.80
C PRO A 155 -17.24 5.21 -2.92
N ILE A 156 -16.21 4.37 -2.74
CA ILE A 156 -14.82 4.77 -2.92
C ILE A 156 -14.50 5.00 -4.40
N VAL A 157 -14.92 4.08 -5.28
CA VAL A 157 -14.74 4.21 -6.75
C VAL A 157 -15.40 5.49 -7.25
N LEU A 158 -16.66 5.73 -6.88
CA LEU A 158 -17.42 6.91 -7.28
C LEU A 158 -16.77 8.19 -6.75
N GLY A 159 -16.36 8.21 -5.47
CA GLY A 159 -15.68 9.35 -4.90
C GLY A 159 -14.37 9.68 -5.61
N LEU A 160 -13.54 8.67 -5.92
CA LEU A 160 -12.30 8.88 -6.67
C LEU A 160 -12.56 9.35 -8.11
N ARG A 161 -13.56 8.80 -8.80
CA ARG A 161 -13.97 9.25 -10.14
C ARG A 161 -14.46 10.69 -10.14
N ASN A 162 -15.24 11.09 -9.11
CA ASN A 162 -15.71 12.46 -8.92
C ASN A 162 -14.55 13.44 -8.66
N GLU A 163 -13.51 12.98 -7.96
CA GLU A 163 -12.25 13.72 -7.78
C GLU A 163 -11.38 13.71 -9.06
N GLY A 164 -11.82 13.07 -10.15
CA GLY A 164 -11.16 13.09 -11.45
C GLY A 164 -10.19 11.93 -11.71
N ILE A 165 -10.14 10.91 -10.84
CA ILE A 165 -9.33 9.71 -11.09
C ILE A 165 -10.13 8.76 -11.99
N LYS A 166 -9.83 8.77 -13.28
CA LYS A 166 -10.60 8.01 -14.30
C LYS A 166 -9.84 6.85 -14.95
N LYS A 167 -8.53 6.77 -14.77
CA LYS A 167 -7.66 5.75 -15.38
C LYS A 167 -6.39 5.53 -14.56
N ASN A 168 -5.65 4.47 -14.89
CA ASN A 168 -4.30 4.20 -14.38
C ASN A 168 -4.22 4.09 -12.84
N HIS A 169 -5.26 3.54 -12.23
CA HIS A 169 -5.31 3.31 -10.79
C HIS A 169 -5.91 1.93 -10.50
N ILE A 170 -5.19 1.10 -9.74
CA ILE A 170 -5.68 -0.23 -9.33
C ILE A 170 -6.41 -0.11 -8.00
N LEU A 171 -7.56 -0.76 -7.89
CA LEU A 171 -8.37 -0.88 -6.68
C LEU A 171 -8.46 -2.33 -6.24
N VAL A 172 -8.18 -2.59 -4.96
CA VAL A 172 -8.25 -3.92 -4.35
C VAL A 172 -9.18 -3.91 -3.15
N GLY A 173 -10.00 -4.94 -2.97
CA GLY A 173 -10.80 -5.06 -1.75
C GLY A 173 -11.91 -6.08 -1.82
N THR A 174 -12.63 -6.20 -0.71
CA THR A 174 -13.87 -6.99 -0.59
C THR A 174 -15.09 -6.24 -1.14
N GLY A 175 -14.98 -4.93 -1.28
CA GLY A 175 -16.11 -4.04 -1.58
C GLY A 175 -16.96 -3.68 -0.36
N LYS A 176 -16.71 -4.30 0.81
CA LYS A 176 -17.40 -4.02 2.08
C LYS A 176 -16.77 -2.81 2.78
N LEU A 177 -17.62 -1.96 3.33
CA LEU A 177 -17.30 -0.63 3.86
C LEU A 177 -17.83 -0.45 5.28
N ILE A 178 -17.50 0.68 5.90
CA ILE A 178 -17.91 1.04 7.27
C ILE A 178 -19.43 1.09 7.49
N LYS A 179 -20.22 1.20 6.43
CA LYS A 179 -21.69 1.18 6.49
C LYS A 179 -22.27 -0.23 6.54
N ASP A 180 -21.47 -1.23 6.17
CA ASP A 180 -21.87 -2.63 6.18
C ASP A 180 -21.64 -3.20 7.60
N TRP A 181 -22.21 -4.37 7.89
CA TRP A 181 -22.21 -4.92 9.25
C TRP A 181 -20.90 -5.64 9.60
N GLU A 182 -20.15 -6.09 8.59
CA GLU A 182 -18.93 -6.86 8.77
C GLU A 182 -17.84 -6.01 9.44
N PRO A 183 -17.04 -6.56 10.38
CA PRO A 183 -15.91 -5.86 10.98
C PRO A 183 -14.67 -5.86 10.07
N ILE A 184 -13.56 -5.29 10.56
CA ILE A 184 -12.23 -5.49 9.94
C ILE A 184 -11.53 -6.62 10.67
N THR A 185 -11.12 -7.65 9.93
CA THR A 185 -10.57 -8.88 10.50
C THR A 185 -9.17 -9.15 9.96
N PRO A 186 -8.27 -9.74 10.77
CA PRO A 186 -6.87 -9.92 10.38
C PRO A 186 -6.71 -10.82 9.14
N TYR A 187 -7.48 -11.88 9.01
CA TYR A 187 -7.39 -12.80 7.87
C TYR A 187 -7.85 -12.14 6.55
N VAL A 188 -8.82 -11.21 6.59
CA VAL A 188 -9.18 -10.42 5.40
C VAL A 188 -8.05 -9.47 5.04
N LEU A 189 -7.46 -8.80 6.03
CA LEU A 189 -6.31 -7.91 5.81
C LEU A 189 -5.11 -8.65 5.25
N ASP A 190 -4.82 -9.88 5.70
CA ASP A 190 -3.73 -10.71 5.17
C ASP A 190 -3.99 -11.09 3.71
N ARG A 191 -5.20 -11.54 3.38
CA ARG A 191 -5.59 -11.86 1.99
C ARG A 191 -5.49 -10.64 1.08
N ILE A 192 -5.96 -9.48 1.53
CA ILE A 192 -5.84 -8.22 0.78
C ILE A 192 -4.37 -7.81 0.62
N ALA A 193 -3.56 -7.90 1.68
CA ALA A 193 -2.13 -7.58 1.62
C ALA A 193 -1.39 -8.45 0.61
N ASN A 194 -1.71 -9.74 0.52
CA ASN A 194 -1.14 -10.66 -0.47
C ASN A 194 -1.50 -10.23 -1.90
N VAL A 195 -2.78 -9.91 -2.14
CA VAL A 195 -3.25 -9.47 -3.47
C VAL A 195 -2.64 -8.12 -3.86
N ILE A 196 -2.56 -7.16 -2.93
CA ILE A 196 -1.91 -5.88 -3.17
C ILE A 196 -0.42 -6.08 -3.49
N THR A 197 0.29 -6.89 -2.70
CA THR A 197 1.71 -7.17 -2.92
C THR A 197 1.94 -7.77 -4.32
N ALA A 198 1.14 -8.76 -4.73
CA ALA A 198 1.25 -9.35 -6.06
C ALA A 198 1.04 -8.31 -7.18
N ASN A 199 0.10 -7.39 -7.02
CA ASN A 199 -0.13 -6.32 -7.99
C ASN A 199 0.97 -5.26 -7.98
N ILE A 200 1.52 -4.91 -6.82
CA ILE A 200 2.71 -4.03 -6.73
C ILE A 200 3.87 -4.63 -7.52
N LEU A 201 4.14 -5.94 -7.41
CA LEU A 201 5.20 -6.60 -8.16
C LEU A 201 4.95 -6.58 -9.67
N LYS A 202 3.71 -6.77 -10.12
CA LYS A 202 3.33 -6.64 -11.54
C LYS A 202 3.55 -5.20 -12.05
N LEU A 203 3.15 -4.21 -11.27
CA LEU A 203 3.34 -2.79 -11.61
C LEU A 203 4.83 -2.40 -11.65
N LEU A 204 5.63 -2.86 -10.70
CA LEU A 204 7.08 -2.69 -10.71
C LEU A 204 7.69 -3.31 -11.96
N ARG A 205 7.26 -4.52 -12.34
CA ARG A 205 7.75 -5.15 -13.57
C ARG A 205 7.42 -4.30 -14.79
N LYS A 206 6.16 -3.86 -14.91
CA LYS A 206 5.71 -3.00 -16.00
C LYS A 206 6.56 -1.72 -16.10
N LYS A 207 6.80 -1.05 -14.97
CA LYS A 207 7.62 0.16 -14.91
C LYS A 207 9.08 -0.03 -15.37
N LEU A 208 9.62 -1.24 -15.24
CA LEU A 208 10.97 -1.56 -15.72
C LEU A 208 11.01 -1.89 -17.21
N ASP A 209 9.86 -2.21 -17.80
CA ASP A 209 9.70 -2.50 -19.21
C ASP A 209 9.27 -1.22 -20.00
N ASP A 210 8.81 -0.15 -19.31
CA ASP A 210 8.49 1.19 -19.84
C ASP A 210 9.75 2.07 -20.00
#